data_AF-Q28DQ8-F1
#
_entry.id   AF-Q28DQ8-F1
#
_cell.length_a   1.000
_cell.length_b   1.000
_cell.length_c   1.000
_cell.angle_alpha   90.00
_cell.angle_beta   90.00
_cell.angle_gamma   90.00
#
_symmetry.space_group_name_H-M   'P 1'
#
loop_
_entity.id
_entity.type
_entity.pdbx_description
1 polymer ?
#
loop_
_entity_poly.entity_id
_entity_poly.type
_entity_poly.pdbx_seq_one_letter_code
_entity_poly.pdbx_strand_id
1 'polypeptide(L)'
;MDVGELLRYQPDRGTKRGRDDEPEDLRPPRKERGGRNWHRDEERGPTAEEDRNALDDGDDEEENETLDEGAVKRMILNFEKRSYKNQELRIKFPDNPEKFMESELDLNDIIQEMHVIATIPDLYHLLVELNAVQSLLGLLSHENTDVCIAVVDLLQELTDIDTLHESEEGAQVLIDALLEGQVVALLVQNLERLDESTFFFCLLT
;
A
#
# COMPACT_ATOMS: atom_id res chain seq x y z
N MET A 1 -31.35 -31.03 -14.21
CA MET A 1 -30.50 -31.88 -13.35
C MET A 1 -30.92 -31.60 -11.93
N ASP A 2 -31.21 -32.64 -11.16
CA ASP A 2 -31.78 -32.51 -9.82
C ASP A 2 -30.67 -32.37 -8.77
N VAL A 3 -30.83 -31.45 -7.82
CA VAL A 3 -29.76 -31.01 -6.91
C VAL A 3 -29.45 -32.06 -5.84
N GLY A 4 -30.34 -33.04 -5.66
CA GLY A 4 -30.24 -34.10 -4.64
C GLY A 4 -29.22 -35.22 -4.88
N GLU A 5 -28.52 -35.24 -6.01
CA GLU A 5 -27.48 -36.26 -6.30
C GLU A 5 -26.05 -35.79 -5.97
N LEU A 6 -25.77 -34.48 -6.02
CA LEU A 6 -24.42 -33.92 -5.79
C LEU A 6 -23.94 -33.97 -4.33
N LEU A 7 -24.86 -34.15 -3.36
CA LEU A 7 -24.53 -34.21 -1.93
C LEU A 7 -24.21 -35.63 -1.40
N ARG A 8 -24.06 -36.63 -2.28
CA ARG A 8 -23.84 -38.04 -1.90
C ARG A 8 -22.49 -38.62 -2.31
N TYR A 9 -21.56 -37.81 -2.82
CA TYR A 9 -20.25 -38.29 -3.21
C TYR A 9 -19.27 -38.37 -2.02
N GLN A 10 -18.82 -39.58 -1.68
CA GLN A 10 -17.68 -39.81 -0.78
C GLN A 10 -16.56 -40.51 -1.56
N PRO A 11 -15.31 -40.00 -1.57
CA PRO A 11 -14.19 -40.67 -2.22
C PRO A 11 -13.66 -41.85 -1.38
N ASP A 12 -13.35 -42.95 -2.06
CA ASP A 12 -13.17 -44.27 -1.47
C ASP A 12 -11.80 -44.47 -0.76
N ARG A 13 -11.76 -45.27 0.31
CA ARG A 13 -10.58 -45.48 1.18
C ARG A 13 -9.98 -46.90 1.08
N GLY A 14 -9.37 -47.19 -0.08
CA GLY A 14 -8.16 -48.02 -0.23
C GLY A 14 -8.18 -49.52 0.11
N THR A 15 -7.16 -50.25 -0.38
CA THR A 15 -6.79 -51.61 0.11
C THR A 15 -5.27 -51.86 0.00
N LYS A 16 -4.68 -52.54 1.01
CA LYS A 16 -3.25 -52.96 1.09
C LYS A 16 -3.09 -54.48 0.90
N ARG A 17 -2.02 -54.91 0.20
CA ARG A 17 -1.27 -56.22 0.24
C ARG A 17 0.15 -55.96 -0.34
N GLY A 18 1.25 -56.68 -0.04
CA GLY A 18 1.55 -57.78 0.90
C GLY A 18 1.94 -59.09 0.18
N ARG A 19 3.07 -59.77 0.46
CA ARG A 19 4.22 -59.49 1.37
C ARG A 19 5.45 -60.42 1.03
N ASP A 20 6.68 -59.97 1.32
CA ASP A 20 8.03 -60.63 1.39
C ASP A 20 8.60 -61.45 0.19
N ASP A 21 9.84 -61.13 -0.22
CA ASP A 21 11.02 -62.04 -0.28
C ASP A 21 12.29 -61.28 -0.74
N GLU A 22 13.44 -61.54 -0.09
CA GLU A 22 14.79 -60.96 -0.34
C GLU A 22 15.74 -62.08 -0.86
N PRO A 23 16.88 -61.82 -1.59
CA PRO A 23 18.08 -61.26 -0.93
C PRO A 23 19.15 -60.49 -1.77
N GLU A 24 20.03 -59.81 -1.02
CA GLU A 24 21.50 -59.59 -1.19
C GLU A 24 22.14 -59.05 -2.48
N ASP A 25 22.66 -57.82 -2.34
CA ASP A 25 24.08 -57.37 -2.51
C ASP A 25 24.80 -57.38 -3.89
N LEU A 26 25.80 -56.48 -3.97
CA LEU A 26 26.88 -56.25 -4.96
C LEU A 26 26.87 -54.90 -5.73
N ARG A 27 27.47 -53.89 -5.10
CA ARG A 27 28.32 -52.86 -5.77
C ARG A 27 29.76 -53.43 -5.88
N PRO A 28 30.67 -53.04 -6.82
CA PRO A 28 31.14 -51.65 -6.95
C PRO A 28 31.62 -51.27 -8.41
N PRO A 29 32.63 -50.42 -8.72
CA PRO A 29 32.41 -49.23 -9.58
C PRO A 29 33.41 -49.01 -10.76
N ARG A 30 33.27 -47.87 -11.48
CA ARG A 30 34.32 -46.95 -12.04
C ARG A 30 34.29 -46.59 -13.55
N LYS A 31 34.63 -45.29 -13.76
CA LYS A 31 35.47 -44.66 -14.82
C LYS A 31 34.93 -44.37 -16.24
N GLU A 32 34.55 -43.11 -16.42
CA GLU A 32 35.25 -42.06 -17.21
C GLU A 32 35.88 -42.35 -18.62
N ARG A 33 35.55 -41.42 -19.55
CA ARG A 33 36.31 -40.84 -20.70
C ARG A 33 36.17 -41.38 -22.13
N GLY A 34 36.00 -40.40 -23.05
CA GLY A 34 36.23 -40.48 -24.49
C GLY A 34 35.03 -40.94 -25.30
N GLY A 35 34.40 -40.18 -26.19
CA GLY A 35 34.74 -38.88 -26.80
C GLY A 35 34.53 -38.97 -28.32
N ARG A 36 33.87 -37.97 -28.94
CA ARG A 36 33.92 -37.75 -30.40
C ARG A 36 33.35 -36.38 -30.81
N ASN A 37 34.05 -35.78 -31.77
CA ASN A 37 33.79 -34.50 -32.42
C ASN A 37 32.52 -34.54 -33.29
N TRP A 38 31.77 -33.44 -33.36
CA TRP A 38 30.73 -33.22 -34.38
C TRP A 38 30.97 -31.87 -35.08
N HIS A 39 30.85 -31.89 -36.40
CA HIS A 39 31.10 -30.75 -37.27
C HIS A 39 29.97 -29.71 -37.18
N ARG A 40 30.37 -28.44 -37.28
CA ARG A 40 29.80 -27.40 -38.16
C ARG A 40 28.43 -27.71 -38.78
N ASP A 41 27.45 -26.85 -38.48
CA ASP A 41 26.68 -26.14 -39.51
C ASP A 41 26.21 -24.78 -39.00
N GLU A 42 26.01 -23.86 -39.93
CA GLU A 42 25.68 -22.45 -39.71
C GLU A 42 24.15 -22.21 -39.84
N GLU A 43 23.71 -21.00 -39.48
CA GLU A 43 22.43 -20.36 -39.81
C GLU A 43 21.18 -20.53 -38.89
N ARG A 44 20.61 -19.34 -38.59
CA ARG A 44 19.17 -19.02 -38.50
C ARG A 44 18.41 -19.30 -37.20
N GLY A 45 18.58 -18.41 -36.22
CA GLY A 45 17.59 -18.18 -35.16
C GLY A 45 16.68 -16.98 -35.46
N PRO A 46 15.35 -17.15 -35.33
CA PRO A 46 14.45 -16.06 -34.96
C PRO A 46 13.52 -16.46 -33.81
N THR A 47 13.79 -15.90 -32.63
CA THR A 47 12.97 -15.91 -31.41
C THR A 47 13.38 -14.66 -30.65
N ALA A 48 12.56 -13.87 -29.98
CA ALA A 48 11.13 -13.75 -29.80
C ALA A 48 11.01 -12.39 -29.06
N GLU A 49 9.83 -11.80 -29.01
CA GLU A 49 9.58 -10.63 -28.17
C GLU A 49 9.89 -10.97 -26.70
N GLU A 50 10.47 -10.04 -25.94
CA GLU A 50 9.90 -9.59 -24.66
C GLU A 50 10.83 -8.58 -23.95
N ASP A 51 10.22 -7.44 -23.67
CA ASP A 51 10.47 -6.47 -22.61
C ASP A 51 11.77 -6.55 -21.80
N ARG A 52 12.63 -5.54 -22.01
CA ARG A 52 13.56 -5.03 -21.00
C ARG A 52 13.57 -3.51 -21.02
N ASN A 53 12.42 -2.91 -20.70
CA ASN A 53 12.40 -1.56 -20.16
C ASN A 53 12.96 -1.59 -18.73
N ALA A 54 14.28 -1.77 -18.63
CA ALA A 54 15.00 -1.61 -17.36
C ALA A 54 14.99 -0.12 -17.03
N LEU A 55 13.99 0.28 -16.23
CA LEU A 55 13.98 1.58 -15.59
C LEU A 55 15.21 1.68 -14.72
N ASP A 56 15.98 2.73 -14.98
CA ASP A 56 17.23 3.07 -14.29
C ASP A 56 16.87 3.75 -12.97
N ASP A 57 16.30 2.98 -12.03
CA ASP A 57 16.04 3.41 -10.64
C ASP A 57 17.39 3.47 -9.89
N GLY A 58 18.25 4.39 -10.33
CA GLY A 58 19.64 4.54 -9.93
C GLY A 58 20.01 6.00 -9.69
N ASP A 59 19.12 6.74 -9.03
CA ASP A 59 19.33 8.15 -8.66
C ASP A 59 19.03 8.37 -7.16
N ASP A 60 19.83 7.72 -6.33
CA ASP A 60 20.03 8.09 -4.92
C ASP A 60 20.92 9.35 -4.85
N GLU A 61 20.51 10.44 -5.51
CA GLU A 61 21.12 11.76 -5.32
C GLU A 61 20.48 12.44 -4.10
N GLU A 62 21.26 12.54 -3.02
CA GLU A 62 20.96 13.37 -1.85
C GLU A 62 21.06 14.88 -2.22
N GLU A 63 20.22 15.34 -3.16
CA GLU A 63 20.11 16.76 -3.53
C GLU A 63 19.36 17.57 -2.46
N ASN A 64 20.12 17.99 -1.45
CA ASN A 64 19.97 19.25 -0.70
C ASN A 64 18.56 19.90 -0.67
N GLU A 65 17.69 19.39 0.20
CA GLU A 65 16.71 20.14 1.01
C GLU A 65 16.03 21.38 0.39
N THR A 66 15.53 21.26 -0.84
CA THR A 66 14.34 22.02 -1.28
C THR A 66 13.29 21.02 -1.71
N LEU A 67 12.11 21.09 -1.10
CA LEU A 67 10.98 20.22 -1.42
C LEU A 67 10.49 20.49 -2.83
N ASP A 68 10.99 19.70 -3.77
CA ASP A 68 10.61 19.80 -5.17
C ASP A 68 9.17 19.28 -5.41
N GLU A 69 8.55 19.79 -6.47
CA GLU A 69 7.23 19.38 -6.93
C GLU A 69 7.15 17.85 -7.13
N GLY A 70 8.23 17.24 -7.61
CA GLY A 70 8.37 15.79 -7.75
C GLY A 70 8.40 15.02 -6.43
N ALA A 71 8.96 15.61 -5.37
CA ALA A 71 8.99 15.00 -4.03
C ALA A 71 7.59 14.99 -3.40
N VAL A 72 6.87 16.11 -3.48
CA VAL A 72 5.48 16.22 -3.00
C VAL A 72 4.54 15.27 -3.76
N LYS A 73 4.66 15.17 -5.09
CA LYS A 73 3.92 14.18 -5.89
C LYS A 73 4.22 12.74 -5.43
N ARG A 74 5.48 12.41 -5.18
CA ARG A 74 5.89 11.07 -4.70
C ARG A 74 5.31 10.76 -3.32
N MET A 75 5.28 11.74 -2.42
CA MET A 75 4.71 11.63 -1.08
C MET A 75 3.19 11.39 -1.13
N ILE A 76 2.45 12.15 -1.94
CA ILE A 76 1.00 11.97 -2.16
C ILE A 76 0.70 10.57 -2.73
N LEU A 77 1.45 10.12 -3.74
CA LEU A 77 1.27 8.78 -4.31
C LEU A 77 1.60 7.65 -3.30
N ASN A 78 2.56 7.88 -2.39
CA ASN A 78 2.85 6.96 -1.30
C ASN A 78 1.72 6.92 -0.26
N PHE A 79 1.10 8.07 0.06
CA PHE A 79 -0.07 8.15 0.92
C PHE A 79 -1.25 7.35 0.35
N GLU A 80 -1.61 7.55 -0.92
CA GLU A 80 -2.65 6.79 -1.61
C GLU A 80 -2.38 5.28 -1.57
N LYS A 81 -1.13 4.88 -1.82
CA LYS A 81 -0.71 3.47 -1.79
C LYS A 81 -0.79 2.85 -0.39
N ARG A 82 -0.42 3.59 0.68
CA ARG A 82 -0.52 3.13 2.08
C ARG A 82 -1.99 3.08 2.52
N SER A 83 -2.79 4.08 2.18
CA SER A 83 -4.25 4.13 2.43
C SER A 83 -4.98 2.94 1.79
N TYR A 84 -4.74 2.70 0.49
CA TYR A 84 -5.31 1.55 -0.23
C TYR A 84 -4.88 0.21 0.38
N LYS A 85 -3.59 0.04 0.74
CA LYS A 85 -3.06 -1.17 1.39
C LYS A 85 -3.74 -1.42 2.74
N ASN A 86 -3.90 -0.39 3.57
CA ASN A 86 -4.62 -0.50 4.85
C ASN A 86 -6.08 -0.93 4.62
N GLN A 87 -6.81 -0.23 3.75
CA GLN A 87 -8.21 -0.55 3.44
C GLN A 87 -8.38 -1.99 2.92
N GLU A 88 -7.48 -2.43 2.02
CA GLU A 88 -7.49 -3.81 1.50
C GLU A 88 -7.25 -4.85 2.61
N LEU A 89 -6.33 -4.59 3.54
CA LEU A 89 -6.05 -5.49 4.66
C LEU A 89 -7.19 -5.52 5.68
N ARG A 90 -7.85 -4.39 5.95
CA ARG A 90 -9.07 -4.33 6.79
C ARG A 90 -10.22 -5.15 6.17
N ILE A 91 -10.40 -5.10 4.85
CA ILE A 91 -11.38 -5.92 4.13
C ILE A 91 -11.02 -7.42 4.15
N LYS A 92 -9.72 -7.76 4.01
CA LYS A 92 -9.24 -9.16 4.04
C LYS A 92 -9.28 -9.78 5.43
N PHE A 93 -9.09 -8.98 6.48
CA PHE A 93 -8.87 -9.46 7.85
C PHE A 93 -9.64 -8.66 8.92
N PRO A 94 -10.97 -8.46 8.79
CA PRO A 94 -11.74 -7.58 9.68
C PRO A 94 -11.63 -7.97 11.16
N ASP A 95 -11.62 -9.27 11.48
CA ASP A 95 -11.54 -9.78 12.85
C ASP A 95 -10.10 -9.93 13.39
N ASN A 96 -9.06 -9.55 12.64
CA ASN A 96 -7.65 -9.78 13.03
C ASN A 96 -6.81 -8.49 12.96
N PRO A 97 -6.92 -7.57 13.96
CA PRO A 97 -6.22 -6.28 13.95
C PRO A 97 -4.70 -6.40 13.83
N GLU A 98 -4.10 -7.45 14.40
CA GLU A 98 -2.66 -7.74 14.30
C GLU A 98 -2.14 -7.79 12.84
N LYS A 99 -3.00 -8.07 11.86
CA LYS A 99 -2.61 -8.19 10.44
C LYS A 99 -2.65 -6.89 9.64
N PHE A 100 -3.36 -5.87 10.14
CA PHE A 100 -3.41 -4.55 9.50
C PHE A 100 -2.76 -3.45 10.34
N MET A 101 -2.44 -3.72 11.62
CA MET A 101 -1.75 -2.79 12.53
C MET A 101 -0.47 -2.18 11.92
N GLU A 102 0.41 -2.99 11.31
CA GLU A 102 1.62 -2.49 10.63
C GLU A 102 1.28 -1.51 9.49
N SER A 103 0.29 -1.83 8.66
CA SER A 103 -0.18 -0.93 7.59
C SER A 103 -0.95 0.31 8.09
N GLU A 104 -1.40 0.30 9.34
CA GLU A 104 -2.08 1.43 9.98
C GLU A 104 -1.08 2.39 10.61
N LEU A 105 0.01 1.88 11.18
CA LEU A 105 1.19 2.65 11.55
C LEU A 105 1.86 3.25 10.30
N ASP A 106 2.10 2.46 9.25
CA ASP A 106 2.56 2.94 7.94
C ASP A 106 1.69 4.14 7.46
N LEU A 107 0.36 4.02 7.55
CA LEU A 107 -0.57 5.06 7.11
C LEU A 107 -0.49 6.32 7.99
N ASN A 108 -0.37 6.15 9.31
CA ASN A 108 -0.21 7.29 10.22
C ASN A 108 1.11 8.03 9.96
N ASP A 109 2.21 7.29 9.76
CA ASP A 109 3.53 7.87 9.53
C ASP A 109 3.59 8.71 8.24
N ILE A 110 2.93 8.29 7.15
CA ILE A 110 2.89 9.10 5.91
C ILE A 110 1.99 10.34 6.05
N ILE A 111 0.92 10.27 6.84
CA ILE A 111 0.10 11.45 7.17
C ILE A 111 0.96 12.45 7.96
N GLN A 112 1.81 11.94 8.85
CA GLN A 112 2.75 12.76 9.60
C GLN A 112 3.86 13.36 8.70
N GLU A 113 4.40 12.60 7.75
CA GLU A 113 5.32 13.12 6.71
C GLU A 113 4.66 14.23 5.85
N MET A 114 3.35 14.14 5.57
CA MET A 114 2.62 15.11 4.75
C MET A 114 2.46 16.51 5.36
N HIS A 115 2.67 16.70 6.67
CA HIS A 115 2.69 18.05 7.29
C HIS A 115 3.71 18.98 6.63
N VAL A 116 4.78 18.42 6.07
CA VAL A 116 5.79 19.18 5.32
C VAL A 116 5.18 19.94 4.13
N ILE A 117 4.09 19.45 3.51
CA ILE A 117 3.36 20.16 2.44
C ILE A 117 2.73 21.46 2.99
N ALA A 118 2.26 21.47 4.24
CA ALA A 118 1.66 22.65 4.84
C ALA A 118 2.61 23.85 4.91
N THR A 119 3.93 23.62 4.87
CA THR A 119 4.94 24.69 4.81
C THR A 119 5.12 25.33 3.43
N ILE A 120 4.46 24.81 2.38
CA ILE A 120 4.59 25.30 0.98
C ILE A 120 3.20 25.37 0.33
N PRO A 121 2.40 26.42 0.59
CA PRO A 121 1.02 26.53 0.10
C PRO A 121 0.90 26.64 -1.43
N ASP A 122 1.96 27.05 -2.13
CA ASP A 122 2.02 27.03 -3.60
C ASP A 122 1.76 25.63 -4.19
N LEU A 123 2.10 24.56 -3.46
CA LEU A 123 1.98 23.17 -3.92
C LEU A 123 0.61 22.53 -3.59
N TYR A 124 -0.32 23.26 -2.97
CA TYR A 124 -1.64 22.73 -2.60
C TYR A 124 -2.49 22.30 -3.81
N HIS A 125 -2.26 22.88 -4.99
CA HIS A 125 -2.92 22.45 -6.23
C HIS A 125 -2.68 20.95 -6.51
N LEU A 126 -1.52 20.40 -6.14
CA LEU A 126 -1.19 18.98 -6.30
C LEU A 126 -2.03 18.05 -5.44
N LEU A 127 -2.40 18.48 -4.22
CA LEU A 127 -3.27 17.72 -3.33
C LEU A 127 -4.67 17.56 -3.93
N VAL A 128 -5.14 18.57 -4.67
CA VAL A 128 -6.45 18.55 -5.34
C VAL A 128 -6.38 17.79 -6.67
N GLU A 129 -5.37 18.04 -7.50
CA GLU A 129 -5.18 17.31 -8.78
C GLU A 129 -5.05 15.79 -8.58
N LEU A 130 -4.37 15.35 -7.52
CA LEU A 130 -4.20 13.94 -7.18
C LEU A 130 -5.33 13.36 -6.31
N ASN A 131 -6.38 14.13 -6.01
CA ASN A 131 -7.52 13.75 -5.14
C ASN A 131 -7.13 13.36 -3.70
N ALA A 132 -5.96 13.77 -3.22
CA ALA A 132 -5.48 13.48 -1.87
C ALA A 132 -6.41 14.06 -0.80
N VAL A 133 -7.02 15.22 -1.05
CA VAL A 133 -8.00 15.85 -0.16
C VAL A 133 -9.20 14.92 0.09
N GLN A 134 -9.73 14.29 -0.95
CA GLN A 134 -10.89 13.39 -0.86
C GLN A 134 -10.55 12.11 -0.09
N SER A 135 -9.33 11.57 -0.27
CA SER A 135 -8.82 10.45 0.52
C SER A 135 -8.62 10.81 2.00
N LEU A 136 -8.04 11.97 2.30
CA LEU A 136 -7.92 12.50 3.67
C LEU A 136 -9.30 12.66 4.33
N LEU A 137 -10.27 13.27 3.63
CA LEU A 137 -11.65 13.40 4.13
C LEU A 137 -12.32 12.03 4.39
N GLY A 138 -12.02 11.02 3.57
CA GLY A 138 -12.44 9.64 3.83
C GLY A 138 -11.89 9.06 5.13
N LEU A 139 -10.64 9.39 5.48
CA LEU A 139 -9.99 8.95 6.71
C LEU A 139 -10.52 9.63 7.99
N LEU A 140 -11.24 10.75 7.89
CA LEU A 140 -11.97 11.33 9.04
C LEU A 140 -13.04 10.37 9.61
N SER A 141 -13.54 9.44 8.80
CA SER A 141 -14.49 8.39 9.25
C SER A 141 -13.80 7.05 9.61
N HIS A 142 -12.46 6.98 9.58
CA HIS A 142 -11.71 5.76 9.84
C HIS A 142 -11.99 5.20 11.25
N GLU A 143 -11.99 3.87 11.42
CA GLU A 143 -12.39 3.24 12.70
C GLU A 143 -11.40 3.50 13.84
N ASN A 144 -10.10 3.57 13.54
CA ASN A 144 -9.10 4.01 14.52
C ASN A 144 -9.09 5.53 14.62
N THR A 145 -9.28 6.03 15.84
CA THR A 145 -9.26 7.45 16.21
C THR A 145 -7.91 8.11 15.98
N ASP A 146 -6.80 7.39 16.13
CA ASP A 146 -5.46 7.96 16.02
C ASP A 146 -5.20 8.49 14.60
N VAL A 147 -5.58 7.69 13.59
CA VAL A 147 -5.55 8.09 12.17
C VAL A 147 -6.45 9.30 11.91
N CYS A 148 -7.63 9.36 12.54
CA CYS A 148 -8.50 10.53 12.39
C CYS A 148 -7.89 11.79 13.01
N ILE A 149 -7.25 11.68 14.18
CA ILE A 149 -6.59 12.79 14.87
C ILE A 149 -5.44 13.32 14.00
N ALA A 150 -4.59 12.44 13.47
CA ALA A 150 -3.50 12.83 12.57
C ALA A 150 -4.00 13.57 11.31
N VAL A 151 -5.14 13.16 10.74
CA VAL A 151 -5.74 13.87 9.60
C VAL A 151 -6.32 15.23 10.01
N VAL A 152 -6.94 15.34 11.19
CA VAL A 152 -7.44 16.63 11.70
C VAL A 152 -6.29 17.61 11.96
N ASP A 153 -5.18 17.13 12.51
CA ASP A 153 -3.97 17.92 12.76
C ASP A 153 -3.33 18.41 11.46
N LEU A 154 -3.20 17.52 10.46
CA LEU A 154 -2.74 17.89 9.11
C LEU A 154 -3.68 18.91 8.44
N LEU A 155 -5.00 18.75 8.58
CA LEU A 155 -5.97 19.72 8.06
C LEU A 155 -5.89 21.07 8.79
N GLN A 156 -5.56 21.09 10.08
CA GLN A 156 -5.34 22.32 10.85
C GLN A 156 -4.14 23.10 10.29
N GLU A 157 -3.00 22.43 10.08
CA GLU A 157 -1.80 23.09 9.54
C GLU A 157 -1.99 23.53 8.08
N LEU A 158 -2.62 22.69 7.24
CA LEU A 158 -2.94 23.04 5.85
C LEU A 158 -3.93 24.22 5.72
N THR A 159 -4.67 24.53 6.79
CA THR A 159 -5.65 25.64 6.82
C THR A 159 -5.26 26.76 7.78
N ASP A 160 -3.99 26.83 8.21
CA ASP A 160 -3.53 27.91 9.06
C ASP A 160 -3.62 29.28 8.37
N ILE A 161 -4.00 30.30 9.15
CA ILE A 161 -4.32 31.63 8.62
C ILE A 161 -3.07 32.33 8.11
N ASP A 162 -1.91 32.14 8.74
CA ASP A 162 -0.68 32.79 8.30
C ASP A 162 -0.20 32.14 6.99
N THR A 163 -0.20 30.80 6.90
CA THR A 163 0.10 30.02 5.69
C THR A 163 -0.80 30.36 4.50
N LEU A 164 -2.14 30.39 4.69
CA LEU A 164 -3.08 30.65 3.60
C LEU A 164 -2.96 32.07 2.99
N HIS A 165 -2.36 33.02 3.71
CA HIS A 165 -2.08 34.35 3.18
C HIS A 165 -0.80 34.43 2.33
N GLU A 166 0.07 33.40 2.34
CA GLU A 166 1.27 33.38 1.50
C GLU A 166 0.95 33.05 0.04
N SER A 167 -0.06 32.21 -0.23
CA SER A 167 -0.48 31.82 -1.58
C SER A 167 -2.01 31.73 -1.71
N GLU A 168 -2.65 32.85 -2.11
CA GLU A 168 -4.11 32.96 -2.26
C GLU A 168 -4.66 31.99 -3.33
N GLU A 169 -3.91 31.71 -4.40
CA GLU A 169 -4.33 30.79 -5.46
C GLU A 169 -4.35 29.32 -4.99
N GLY A 170 -3.29 28.87 -4.29
CA GLY A 170 -3.23 27.52 -3.72
C GLY A 170 -4.23 27.32 -2.59
N ALA A 171 -4.39 28.33 -1.73
CA ALA A 171 -5.39 28.37 -0.66
C ALA A 171 -6.82 28.22 -1.21
N GLN A 172 -7.20 29.01 -2.23
CA GLN A 172 -8.56 28.98 -2.79
C GLN A 172 -8.91 27.59 -3.36
N VAL A 173 -7.98 26.97 -4.10
CA VAL A 173 -8.19 25.63 -4.68
C VAL A 173 -8.36 24.55 -3.60
N LEU A 174 -7.56 24.60 -2.53
CA LEU A 174 -7.71 23.68 -1.39
C LEU A 174 -9.06 23.87 -0.67
N ILE A 175 -9.43 25.13 -0.37
CA ILE A 175 -10.66 25.45 0.36
C ILE A 175 -11.91 25.04 -0.45
N ASP A 176 -11.93 25.28 -1.77
CA ASP A 176 -13.03 24.85 -2.63
C ASP A 176 -13.19 23.31 -2.63
N ALA A 177 -12.08 22.56 -2.68
CA ALA A 177 -12.09 21.10 -2.60
C ALA A 177 -12.58 20.58 -1.23
N LEU A 178 -12.19 21.23 -0.13
CA LEU A 178 -12.65 20.90 1.22
C LEU A 178 -14.15 21.19 1.43
N LEU A 179 -14.66 22.28 0.84
CA LEU A 179 -16.08 22.63 0.85
C LEU A 179 -16.92 21.66 0.01
N GLU A 180 -16.45 21.28 -1.18
CA GLU A 180 -17.10 20.26 -2.02
C GLU A 180 -17.13 18.89 -1.31
N GLY A 181 -16.03 18.52 -0.65
CA GLY A 181 -15.94 17.31 0.19
C GLY A 181 -16.73 17.37 1.51
N GLN A 182 -17.47 18.44 1.78
CA GLN A 182 -18.30 18.64 2.98
C GLN A 182 -17.53 18.47 4.31
N VAL A 183 -16.28 18.95 4.38
CA VAL A 183 -15.36 18.75 5.54
C VAL A 183 -16.03 18.99 6.90
N VAL A 184 -16.84 20.04 7.03
CA VAL A 184 -17.54 20.40 8.28
C VAL A 184 -18.48 19.28 8.75
N ALA A 185 -19.21 18.63 7.84
CA ALA A 185 -20.11 17.53 8.19
C ALA A 185 -19.34 16.30 8.67
N LEU A 186 -18.22 15.98 8.02
CA LEU A 186 -17.34 14.87 8.38
C LEU A 186 -16.65 15.11 9.73
N LEU A 187 -16.20 16.34 10.00
CA LEU A 187 -15.64 16.72 11.30
C LEU A 187 -16.68 16.64 12.43
N VAL A 188 -17.91 17.11 12.21
CA VAL A 188 -18.99 16.95 13.21
C VAL A 188 -19.30 15.47 13.47
N GLN A 189 -19.38 14.64 12.44
CA GLN A 189 -19.58 13.20 12.59
C GLN A 189 -18.42 12.51 13.33
N ASN A 190 -17.19 12.96 13.12
CA ASN A 190 -16.04 12.46 13.88
C ASN A 190 -16.10 12.88 15.35
N LEU A 191 -16.43 14.14 15.63
CA LEU A 191 -16.59 14.68 17.00
C LEU A 191 -17.70 13.97 17.80
N GLU A 192 -18.81 13.56 17.17
CA GLU A 192 -19.86 12.77 17.84
C GLU A 192 -19.37 11.40 18.34
N ARG A 193 -18.26 10.89 17.78
CA ARG A 193 -17.65 9.59 18.14
C ARG A 193 -16.45 9.73 19.09
N LEU A 194 -15.83 10.90 19.17
CA LEU A 194 -14.70 11.15 20.07
C LEU A 194 -15.22 11.32 21.52
N ASP A 195 -15.09 10.27 22.31
CA ASP A 195 -15.43 10.28 23.73
C ASP A 195 -14.44 11.17 24.52
N GLU A 196 -14.97 12.14 25.28
CA GLU A 196 -14.17 13.09 26.07
C GLU A 196 -13.19 12.40 27.06
N SER A 197 -13.46 11.13 27.41
CA SER A 197 -12.65 10.35 28.36
C SER A 197 -11.27 9.92 27.84
N THR A 198 -11.05 9.82 26.52
CA THR A 198 -9.71 9.56 25.94
C THR A 198 -8.94 10.85 25.63
N PHE A 199 -9.65 11.93 25.31
CA PHE A 199 -9.06 13.21 24.90
C PHE A 199 -8.13 13.83 25.96
N PHE A 200 -8.44 13.64 27.24
CA PHE A 200 -7.66 14.17 28.36
C PHE A 200 -6.29 13.50 28.57
N PHE A 201 -6.00 12.39 27.88
CA PHE A 201 -4.73 11.68 28.02
C PHE A 201 -3.71 12.04 26.92
N CYS A 202 -4.16 12.22 25.66
CA CYS A 202 -3.26 12.59 24.56
C CYS A 202 -2.79 14.05 24.60
N LEU A 203 -3.58 14.97 25.17
CA LEU A 203 -3.20 16.40 25.30
C LEU A 203 -2.26 16.70 26.49
N LEU A 204 -1.77 15.67 27.19
CA LEU A 204 -1.02 15.80 28.45
C LEU A 204 0.28 14.97 28.51
N THR A 205 0.74 14.45 27.36
CA THR A 205 2.02 13.73 27.19
C THR A 205 2.81 14.30 26.03
#